data_AF-A0A1E4LRU3-F1
#
_entry.id   AF-A0A1E4LRU3-F1
#
_cell.length_a   1.000
_cell.length_b   1.000
_cell.length_c   1.000
_cell.angle_alpha   90.00
_cell.angle_beta   90.00
_cell.angle_gamma   90.00
#
_symmetry.space_group_name_H-M   'P 1'
#
loop_
_entity.id
_entity.type
_entity.pdbx_description
1 polymer ?
#
loop_
_entity_poly.entity_id
_entity_poly.type
_entity_poly.pdbx_seq_one_letter_code
_entity_poly.pdbx_strand_id
1 'polypeptide(L)'
;MTGFDLEGIYRAERGRVLASLIRLLGGFELAEEALADAFLAAAQQWPRDGVPANPRTWLVSAGRFKAIDKLRRSGRFKAIAPEISRQLEDEEAEMPAERETIADDTLRLIFTCCHPALPLDAQVALTLREVCGLTTEEIAAAYLSKPATVAQRIVRAKARIRDERLPYEVPAPAEWPDRLDAVLHTIYLIFNEGYDASSGAALLRRELCQEAIRLARLLRELHPAADIDGLLALLLLHQSRAAARTGPDGGLVLLEAQDRTRWDRALIAEGTALAEAAFAQPPVASYTIQAMIAATHAR
;
A
#
# COMPACT_ATOMS: atom_id res chain seq x y z
N MET A 1 -31.66 -8.56 -5.11
CA MET A 1 -30.32 -9.17 -4.96
C MET A 1 -29.30 -8.05 -4.88
N THR A 2 -28.95 -7.61 -3.67
CA THR A 2 -27.80 -6.74 -3.46
C THR A 2 -26.56 -7.56 -3.79
N GLY A 3 -25.98 -7.34 -4.97
CA GLY A 3 -24.71 -7.96 -5.33
C GLY A 3 -23.64 -7.51 -4.33
N PHE A 4 -22.94 -8.44 -3.70
CA PHE A 4 -21.79 -8.11 -2.88
C PHE A 4 -20.67 -7.59 -3.80
N ASP A 5 -20.00 -6.51 -3.38
CA ASP A 5 -19.00 -5.84 -4.20
C ASP A 5 -17.62 -6.50 -4.08
N LEU A 6 -17.44 -7.65 -4.75
CA LEU A 6 -16.17 -8.35 -4.76
C LEU A 6 -15.06 -7.53 -5.43
N GLU A 7 -15.39 -6.76 -6.46
CA GLU A 7 -14.44 -5.96 -7.21
C GLU A 7 -13.90 -4.80 -6.36
N GLY A 8 -14.77 -4.11 -5.62
CA GLY A 8 -14.40 -3.10 -4.64
C GLY A 8 -13.53 -3.66 -3.53
N ILE A 9 -13.90 -4.83 -2.96
CA ILE A 9 -13.08 -5.51 -1.94
C ILE A 9 -11.73 -5.92 -2.52
N TYR A 10 -11.69 -6.45 -3.75
CA TYR A 10 -10.43 -6.81 -4.41
C TYR A 10 -9.52 -5.60 -4.54
N ARG A 11 -10.03 -4.47 -5.05
CA ARG A 11 -9.25 -3.24 -5.20
C ARG A 11 -8.76 -2.70 -3.86
N ALA A 12 -9.61 -2.71 -2.83
CA ALA A 12 -9.28 -2.18 -1.52
C ALA A 12 -8.28 -3.06 -0.74
N GLU A 13 -8.37 -4.38 -0.87
CA GLU A 13 -7.69 -5.32 0.02
C GLU A 13 -6.52 -6.07 -0.64
N ARG A 14 -6.41 -6.10 -1.98
CA ARG A 14 -5.42 -6.93 -2.67
C ARG A 14 -3.99 -6.73 -2.19
N GLY A 15 -3.53 -5.49 -2.05
CA GLY A 15 -2.15 -5.19 -1.68
C GLY A 15 -1.84 -5.61 -0.24
N ARG A 16 -2.80 -5.42 0.66
CA ARG A 16 -2.68 -5.76 2.09
C ARG A 16 -2.70 -7.27 2.31
N VAL A 17 -3.60 -7.97 1.64
CA VAL A 17 -3.66 -9.45 1.66
C VAL A 17 -2.39 -10.03 1.04
N LEU A 18 -1.93 -9.48 -0.09
CA LEU A 18 -0.70 -9.93 -0.73
C LEU A 18 0.51 -9.76 0.18
N ALA A 19 0.66 -8.61 0.83
CA ALA A 19 1.76 -8.33 1.75
C ALA A 19 1.83 -9.36 2.88
N SER A 20 0.68 -9.71 3.50
CA SER A 20 0.63 -10.76 4.50
C SER A 20 0.94 -12.14 3.94
N LEU A 21 0.44 -12.47 2.74
CA LEU A 21 0.74 -13.75 2.10
C LEU A 21 2.23 -13.87 1.71
N ILE A 22 2.90 -12.79 1.29
CA ILE A 22 4.36 -12.80 1.03
C ILE A 22 5.11 -13.14 2.31
N ARG A 23 4.76 -12.51 3.44
CA ARG A 23 5.38 -12.80 4.73
C ARG A 23 5.18 -14.25 5.15
N LEU A 24 3.96 -14.77 5.00
CA LEU A 24 3.56 -16.11 5.43
C LEU A 24 4.06 -17.24 4.53
N LEU A 25 4.33 -16.95 3.26
CA LEU A 25 4.65 -17.96 2.25
C LEU A 25 6.09 -17.81 1.71
N GLY A 26 6.81 -16.79 2.14
CA GLY A 26 8.24 -16.59 1.84
C GLY A 26 8.57 -16.15 0.41
N GLY A 27 7.60 -15.62 -0.35
CA GLY A 27 7.87 -15.17 -1.71
C GLY A 27 6.67 -14.65 -2.48
N PHE A 28 6.94 -13.83 -3.50
CA PHE A 28 5.92 -13.20 -4.35
C PHE A 28 5.12 -14.22 -5.15
N GLU A 29 5.78 -15.16 -5.81
CA GLU A 29 5.12 -16.06 -6.75
C GLU A 29 4.07 -16.95 -6.04
N LEU A 30 4.43 -17.51 -4.89
CA LEU A 30 3.50 -18.33 -4.11
C LEU A 30 2.38 -17.49 -3.49
N ALA A 31 2.68 -16.26 -3.08
CA ALA A 31 1.70 -15.35 -2.51
C ALA A 31 0.69 -14.84 -3.55
N GLU A 32 1.12 -14.56 -4.79
CA GLU A 32 0.23 -14.16 -5.88
C GLU A 32 -0.73 -15.28 -6.28
N GLU A 33 -0.24 -16.51 -6.36
CA GLU A 33 -1.10 -17.68 -6.59
C GLU A 33 -2.10 -17.85 -5.44
N ALA A 34 -1.64 -17.74 -4.19
CA ALA A 34 -2.47 -17.84 -3.00
C ALA A 34 -3.56 -16.75 -2.94
N LEU A 35 -3.21 -15.52 -3.34
CA LEU A 35 -4.13 -14.39 -3.43
C LEU A 35 -5.25 -14.67 -4.44
N ALA A 36 -4.89 -15.12 -5.64
CA ALA A 36 -5.86 -15.46 -6.69
C ALA A 36 -6.81 -16.58 -6.21
N ASP A 37 -6.24 -17.61 -5.59
CA ASP A 37 -6.97 -18.74 -5.02
C ASP A 37 -7.92 -18.33 -3.87
N ALA A 38 -7.51 -17.35 -3.04
CA ALA A 38 -8.34 -16.78 -1.97
C ALA A 38 -9.54 -16.00 -2.53
N PHE A 39 -9.32 -15.14 -3.52
CA PHE A 39 -10.40 -14.39 -4.16
C PHE A 39 -11.34 -15.29 -4.97
N LEU A 40 -10.84 -16.35 -5.58
CA LEU A 40 -11.66 -17.38 -6.20
C LEU A 40 -12.57 -18.07 -5.16
N ALA A 41 -12.05 -18.38 -3.97
CA ALA A 41 -12.85 -18.93 -2.88
C ALA A 41 -13.92 -17.95 -2.40
N ALA A 42 -13.56 -16.68 -2.23
CA ALA A 42 -14.49 -15.62 -1.85
C ALA A 42 -15.65 -15.52 -2.85
N ALA A 43 -15.34 -15.50 -4.16
CA ALA A 43 -16.32 -15.45 -5.23
C ALA A 43 -17.32 -16.62 -5.20
N GLN A 44 -16.89 -17.79 -4.72
CA GLN A 44 -17.72 -18.99 -4.63
C GLN A 44 -18.52 -19.08 -3.32
N GLN A 45 -17.95 -18.60 -2.21
CA GLN A 45 -18.48 -18.81 -0.87
C GLN A 45 -19.33 -17.64 -0.36
N TRP A 46 -18.87 -16.40 -0.53
CA TRP A 46 -19.58 -15.21 -0.03
C TRP A 46 -20.98 -14.97 -0.61
N PRO A 47 -21.30 -15.34 -1.87
CA PRO A 47 -22.69 -15.24 -2.34
C PRO A 47 -23.68 -16.09 -1.53
N ARG A 48 -23.20 -17.18 -0.91
CA ARG A 48 -24.01 -18.13 -0.13
C ARG A 48 -23.98 -17.82 1.36
N ASP A 49 -22.79 -17.58 1.90
CA ASP A 49 -22.56 -17.47 3.33
C ASP A 49 -22.55 -16.01 3.83
N GLY A 50 -22.58 -15.05 2.91
CA GLY A 50 -22.36 -13.63 3.19
C GLY A 50 -20.88 -13.25 3.23
N VAL A 51 -20.62 -11.94 3.17
CA VAL A 51 -19.26 -11.40 3.30
C VAL A 51 -18.87 -11.43 4.79
N PRO A 52 -17.70 -11.99 5.16
CA PRO A 52 -17.22 -12.00 6.54
C PRO A 52 -17.08 -10.59 7.11
N ALA A 53 -17.23 -10.44 8.43
CA ALA A 53 -17.04 -9.15 9.11
C ALA A 53 -15.63 -8.56 8.91
N ASN A 54 -14.62 -9.41 8.72
CA ASN A 54 -13.28 -9.01 8.31
C ASN A 54 -12.86 -9.79 7.06
N PRO A 55 -13.12 -9.24 5.85
CA PRO A 55 -12.77 -9.89 4.59
C PRO A 55 -11.27 -10.13 4.44
N ARG A 56 -10.43 -9.20 4.91
CA ARG A 56 -8.97 -9.30 4.79
C ARG A 56 -8.43 -10.53 5.52
N THR A 57 -8.73 -10.66 6.81
CA THR A 57 -8.27 -11.81 7.61
C THR A 57 -8.74 -13.11 6.98
N TRP A 58 -10.00 -13.17 6.54
CA TRP A 58 -10.53 -14.35 5.85
C TRP A 58 -9.76 -14.68 4.57
N LEU A 59 -9.44 -13.68 3.73
CA LEU A 59 -8.69 -13.86 2.50
C LEU A 59 -7.25 -14.33 2.76
N VAL A 60 -6.58 -13.77 3.77
CA VAL A 60 -5.23 -14.20 4.19
C VAL A 60 -5.26 -15.66 4.63
N SER A 61 -6.20 -16.03 5.52
CA SER A 61 -6.34 -17.42 5.97
C SER A 61 -6.66 -18.36 4.82
N ALA A 62 -7.63 -18.02 3.96
CA ALA A 62 -8.01 -18.84 2.82
C ALA A 62 -6.86 -19.05 1.83
N GLY A 63 -6.10 -17.99 1.53
CA GLY A 63 -4.92 -18.04 0.67
C GLY A 63 -3.82 -18.92 1.28
N ARG A 64 -3.49 -18.72 2.57
CA ARG A 64 -2.51 -19.52 3.30
C ARG A 64 -2.87 -21.01 3.28
N PHE A 65 -4.10 -21.37 3.62
CA PHE A 65 -4.53 -22.77 3.63
C PHE A 65 -4.47 -23.42 2.24
N LYS A 66 -4.96 -22.72 1.21
CA LYS A 66 -4.92 -23.24 -0.17
C LYS A 66 -3.48 -23.44 -0.67
N ALA A 67 -2.59 -22.49 -0.38
CA ALA A 67 -1.18 -22.59 -0.75
C ALA A 67 -0.52 -23.80 -0.07
N ILE A 68 -0.72 -23.96 1.24
CA ILE A 68 -0.21 -25.11 2.01
C ILE A 68 -0.74 -26.43 1.44
N ASP A 69 -2.04 -26.52 1.14
CA ASP A 69 -2.64 -27.73 0.58
C ASP A 69 -2.11 -28.07 -0.81
N LYS A 70 -1.79 -27.07 -1.63
CA LYS A 70 -1.16 -27.26 -2.95
C LYS A 70 0.29 -27.72 -2.83
N LEU A 71 1.05 -27.15 -1.89
CA LEU A 71 2.41 -27.59 -1.59
C LEU A 71 2.44 -29.04 -1.09
N ARG A 72 1.50 -29.43 -0.22
CA ARG A 72 1.34 -30.82 0.26
C ARG A 72 1.06 -31.77 -0.90
N ARG A 73 0.13 -31.43 -1.79
CA ARG A 73 -0.26 -32.26 -2.94
C ARG A 73 0.84 -32.40 -4.00
N SER A 74 1.66 -31.37 -4.21
CA SER A 74 2.75 -31.39 -5.19
C SER A 74 4.03 -32.09 -4.71
N GLY A 75 4.07 -32.57 -3.45
CA GLY A 75 5.27 -33.16 -2.86
C GLY A 75 6.41 -32.16 -2.57
N ARG A 76 6.26 -30.91 -3.01
CA ARG A 76 7.22 -29.81 -2.78
C ARG A 76 7.18 -29.28 -1.34
N PHE A 77 6.17 -29.66 -0.56
CA PHE A 77 6.06 -29.30 0.85
C PHE A 77 7.36 -29.58 1.60
N LYS A 78 7.96 -30.77 1.47
CA LYS A 78 9.20 -31.11 2.21
C LYS A 78 10.40 -30.20 1.88
N ALA A 79 10.46 -29.60 0.70
CA ALA A 79 11.57 -28.74 0.28
C ALA A 79 11.42 -27.29 0.75
N ILE A 80 10.19 -26.81 0.90
CA ILE A 80 9.85 -25.42 1.26
C ILE A 80 9.39 -25.32 2.73
N ALA A 81 8.97 -26.45 3.31
CA ALA A 81 8.51 -26.58 4.69
C ALA A 81 9.47 -26.02 5.73
N PRO A 82 10.81 -26.09 5.63
CA PRO A 82 11.66 -25.51 6.67
C PRO A 82 11.55 -23.98 6.77
N GLU A 83 11.38 -23.29 5.63
CA GLU A 83 11.27 -21.83 5.57
C GLU A 83 9.88 -21.39 6.02
N ILE A 84 8.84 -22.07 5.54
CA ILE A 84 7.46 -21.83 5.96
C ILE A 84 7.29 -22.23 7.44
N SER A 85 7.83 -23.36 7.91
CA SER A 85 7.75 -23.79 9.32
C SER A 85 8.44 -22.83 10.26
N ARG A 86 9.62 -22.27 9.93
CA ARG A 86 10.21 -21.22 10.79
C ARG A 86 9.28 -20.02 10.92
N GLN A 87 8.71 -19.56 9.81
CA GLN A 87 7.74 -18.45 9.82
C GLN A 87 6.45 -18.80 10.58
N LEU A 88 6.05 -20.08 10.62
CA LEU A 88 4.90 -20.58 11.38
C LEU A 88 5.21 -20.73 12.88
N GLU A 89 6.40 -21.20 13.24
CA GLU A 89 6.85 -21.40 14.62
C GLU A 89 7.11 -20.07 15.34
N ASP A 90 7.63 -19.06 14.63
CA ASP A 90 7.83 -17.71 15.16
C ASP A 90 6.48 -17.00 15.46
N GLU A 91 5.39 -17.31 14.75
CA GLU A 91 4.05 -16.75 15.00
C GLU A 91 3.30 -17.39 16.18
N GLU A 92 3.51 -18.68 16.46
CA GLU A 92 2.89 -19.35 17.63
C GLU A 92 3.55 -18.91 18.95
N ALA A 93 4.79 -18.40 18.90
CA ALA A 93 5.54 -17.97 20.08
C ALA A 93 5.26 -16.51 20.51
N GLU A 94 4.83 -15.63 19.60
CA GLU A 94 4.49 -14.23 19.88
C GLU A 94 3.14 -13.86 19.25
N MET A 95 2.07 -13.86 20.05
CA MET A 95 0.75 -13.35 19.62
C MET A 95 0.45 -11.95 20.19
N PRO A 96 0.92 -10.85 19.57
CA PRO A 96 0.09 -9.64 19.50
C PRO A 96 -1.17 -9.96 18.68
N ALA A 97 -2.27 -9.25 18.88
CA ALA A 97 -3.52 -9.51 18.15
C ALA A 97 -3.26 -9.51 16.63
N GLU A 98 -3.75 -10.53 15.90
CA GLU A 98 -3.59 -10.71 14.43
C GLU A 98 -3.85 -9.45 13.58
N ARG A 99 -4.55 -8.45 14.14
CA ARG A 99 -4.82 -7.14 13.52
C ARG A 99 -3.62 -6.20 13.46
N GLU A 100 -2.71 -6.24 14.44
CA GLU A 100 -1.51 -5.38 14.47
C GLU A 100 -0.42 -5.91 13.52
N THR A 101 -0.22 -7.23 13.47
CA THR A 101 0.77 -7.88 12.59
C THR A 101 0.50 -7.67 11.10
N ILE A 102 -0.77 -7.66 10.69
CA ILE A 102 -1.18 -7.40 9.29
C ILE A 102 -0.93 -5.93 8.88
N ALA A 103 -0.95 -4.99 9.84
CA ALA A 103 -0.77 -3.57 9.56
C ALA A 103 0.68 -3.22 9.18
N ASP A 104 1.64 -3.98 9.69
CA ASP A 104 3.07 -3.81 9.38
C ASP A 104 3.47 -4.46 8.06
N ASP A 105 2.74 -5.47 7.60
CA ASP A 105 3.08 -6.19 6.37
C ASP A 105 3.13 -5.28 5.14
N THR A 106 2.22 -4.31 5.04
CA THR A 106 2.21 -3.34 3.93
C THR A 106 3.45 -2.45 3.96
N LEU A 107 3.90 -2.04 5.16
CA LEU A 107 5.11 -1.24 5.30
C LEU A 107 6.36 -2.08 4.97
N ARG A 108 6.41 -3.34 5.40
CA ARG A 108 7.46 -4.31 5.00
C ARG A 108 7.54 -4.44 3.48
N LEU A 109 6.40 -4.63 2.81
CA LEU A 109 6.35 -4.72 1.36
C LEU A 109 6.91 -3.47 0.69
N ILE A 110 6.56 -2.27 1.17
CA ILE A 110 7.09 -1.01 0.65
C ILE A 110 8.60 -0.95 0.82
N PHE A 111 9.15 -1.26 2.00
CA PHE A 111 10.59 -1.26 2.22
C PHE A 111 11.33 -2.31 1.37
N THR A 112 10.75 -3.49 1.15
CA THR A 112 11.30 -4.50 0.24
C THR A 112 11.27 -4.01 -1.22
N CYS A 113 10.19 -3.35 -1.64
CA CYS A 113 10.10 -2.77 -2.98
C CYS A 113 11.06 -1.59 -3.19
N CYS A 114 11.35 -0.83 -2.13
CA CYS A 114 12.28 0.31 -2.11
C CYS A 114 13.72 -0.09 -1.74
N HIS A 115 14.08 -1.38 -1.83
CA HIS A 115 15.43 -1.83 -1.51
C HIS A 115 16.45 -1.26 -2.52
N PRO A 116 17.61 -0.71 -2.08
CA PRO A 116 18.57 -0.01 -2.94
C PRO A 116 19.25 -0.93 -3.97
N ALA A 117 19.21 -2.25 -3.73
CA ALA A 117 19.62 -3.24 -4.73
C ALA A 117 18.76 -3.17 -6.01
N LEU A 118 17.52 -2.72 -5.93
CA LEU A 118 16.64 -2.59 -7.10
C LEU A 118 16.85 -1.23 -7.79
N PRO A 119 16.95 -1.16 -9.12
CA PRO A 119 16.95 0.11 -9.84
C PRO A 119 15.65 0.89 -9.58
N LEU A 120 15.72 2.23 -9.52
CA LEU A 120 14.57 3.08 -9.17
C LEU A 120 13.30 2.79 -10.01
N ASP A 121 13.46 2.66 -11.33
CA ASP A 121 12.35 2.29 -12.23
C ASP A 121 11.67 0.97 -11.84
N ALA A 122 12.43 0.02 -11.32
CA ALA A 122 11.93 -1.27 -10.86
C ALA A 122 11.26 -1.15 -9.49
N GLN A 123 11.81 -0.34 -8.57
CA GLN A 123 11.19 -0.06 -7.27
C GLN A 123 9.79 0.52 -7.44
N VAL A 124 9.65 1.54 -8.30
CA VAL A 124 8.37 2.21 -8.53
C VAL A 124 7.38 1.30 -9.26
N ALA A 125 7.82 0.59 -10.31
CA ALA A 125 6.93 -0.32 -11.04
C ALA A 125 6.43 -1.48 -10.15
N LEU A 126 7.32 -2.06 -9.33
CA LEU A 126 6.96 -3.12 -8.39
C LEU A 126 5.99 -2.60 -7.33
N THR A 127 6.25 -1.41 -6.78
CA THR A 127 5.36 -0.76 -5.81
C THR A 127 3.96 -0.51 -6.38
N LEU A 128 3.87 0.13 -7.55
CA LEU A 128 2.58 0.40 -8.19
C LEU A 128 1.81 -0.89 -8.47
N ARG A 129 2.52 -1.96 -8.84
CA ARG A 129 1.92 -3.26 -9.11
C ARG A 129 1.44 -3.95 -7.83
N GLU A 130 2.32 -4.12 -6.85
CA GLU A 130 2.09 -5.01 -5.70
C GLU A 130 1.40 -4.30 -4.54
N VAL A 131 1.73 -3.02 -4.31
CA VAL A 131 1.17 -2.21 -3.21
C VAL A 131 -0.08 -1.46 -3.66
N CYS A 132 0.03 -0.64 -4.71
CA CYS A 132 -1.09 0.19 -5.17
C CYS A 132 -2.14 -0.59 -5.98
N GLY A 133 -1.74 -1.75 -6.49
CA GLY A 133 -2.63 -2.65 -7.16
C GLY A 133 -2.97 -2.31 -8.62
N LEU A 134 -2.14 -1.51 -9.28
CA LEU A 134 -2.29 -1.21 -10.70
C LEU A 134 -2.03 -2.46 -11.56
N THR A 135 -2.67 -2.51 -12.71
CA THR A 135 -2.38 -3.44 -13.80
C THR A 135 -1.08 -3.07 -14.49
N THR A 136 -0.47 -4.04 -15.16
CA THR A 136 0.74 -3.79 -15.96
C THR A 136 0.47 -2.76 -17.05
N GLU A 137 -0.74 -2.76 -17.60
CA GLU A 137 -1.22 -1.86 -18.64
C GLU A 137 -1.35 -0.42 -18.11
N GLU A 138 -1.94 -0.22 -16.93
CA GLU A 138 -2.04 1.09 -16.28
C GLU A 138 -0.65 1.66 -15.96
N ILE A 139 0.25 0.83 -15.42
CA ILE A 139 1.64 1.23 -15.16
C ILE A 139 2.33 1.59 -16.48
N ALA A 140 2.18 0.77 -17.52
CA ALA A 140 2.77 1.04 -18.83
C ALA A 140 2.27 2.35 -19.44
N ALA A 141 0.98 2.65 -19.31
CA ALA A 141 0.41 3.93 -19.72
C ALA A 141 1.03 5.10 -18.96
N ALA A 142 1.15 5.01 -17.63
CA ALA A 142 1.78 6.03 -16.80
C ALA A 142 3.26 6.28 -17.16
N TYR A 143 3.97 5.24 -17.59
CA TYR A 143 5.38 5.31 -18.01
C TYR A 143 5.59 5.56 -19.51
N LEU A 144 4.52 5.77 -20.29
CA LEU A 144 4.58 5.85 -21.76
C LEU A 144 5.42 4.72 -22.38
N SER A 145 5.29 3.52 -21.81
CA SER A 145 6.10 2.33 -22.10
C SER A 145 5.24 1.20 -22.63
N LYS A 146 5.85 0.17 -23.22
CA LYS A 146 5.12 -1.03 -23.64
C LYS A 146 4.76 -1.91 -22.44
N PRO A 147 3.55 -2.50 -22.35
CA PRO A 147 3.18 -3.41 -21.26
C PRO A 147 4.17 -4.55 -21.05
N ALA A 148 4.71 -5.13 -22.14
CA ALA A 148 5.73 -6.17 -22.06
C ALA A 148 7.02 -5.71 -21.36
N THR A 149 7.44 -4.45 -21.54
CA THR A 149 8.63 -3.89 -20.90
C THR A 149 8.41 -3.75 -19.40
N VAL A 150 7.23 -3.28 -18.99
CA VAL A 150 6.85 -3.15 -17.58
C VAL A 150 6.73 -4.53 -16.92
N ALA A 151 6.07 -5.49 -17.58
CA ALA A 151 5.97 -6.87 -17.08
C ALA A 151 7.35 -7.49 -16.82
N GLN A 152 8.26 -7.40 -17.79
CA GLN A 152 9.63 -7.91 -17.64
C GLN A 152 10.41 -7.18 -16.56
N ARG A 153 10.14 -5.89 -16.32
CA ARG A 153 10.77 -5.12 -15.25
C ARG A 153 10.34 -5.64 -13.88
N ILE A 154 9.03 -5.84 -13.69
CA ILE A 154 8.45 -6.38 -12.44
C ILE A 154 8.97 -7.79 -12.17
N VAL A 155 8.96 -8.68 -13.17
CA VAL A 155 9.48 -10.05 -13.05
C VAL A 155 10.96 -10.06 -12.64
N ARG A 156 11.79 -9.21 -13.25
CA ARG A 156 13.22 -9.10 -12.90
C ARG A 156 13.42 -8.55 -11.49
N ALA A 157 12.58 -7.61 -11.05
CA ALA A 157 12.63 -7.08 -9.69
C ALA A 157 12.33 -8.18 -8.65
N LYS A 158 11.27 -8.96 -8.85
CA LYS A 158 10.91 -10.09 -7.99
C LYS A 158 11.99 -11.17 -7.97
N ALA A 159 12.51 -11.54 -9.14
CA ALA A 159 13.61 -12.49 -9.25
C ALA A 159 14.84 -12.01 -8.46
N ARG A 160 15.19 -10.72 -8.55
CA ARG A 160 16.29 -10.14 -7.81
C ARG A 160 16.08 -10.18 -6.29
N ILE A 161 14.87 -9.83 -5.82
CA ILE A 161 14.51 -9.95 -4.39
C ILE A 161 14.74 -11.38 -3.88
N ARG A 162 14.26 -12.38 -4.65
CA ARG A 162 14.40 -13.79 -4.31
C ARG A 162 15.86 -14.26 -4.35
N ASP A 163 16.56 -13.98 -5.45
CA ASP A 163 17.90 -14.51 -5.71
C ASP A 163 18.95 -13.89 -4.78
N GLU A 164 18.80 -12.61 -4.42
CA GLU A 164 19.64 -11.93 -3.42
C GLU A 164 19.15 -12.13 -1.97
N ARG A 165 18.01 -12.81 -1.77
CA ARG A 165 17.38 -13.06 -0.45
C ARG A 165 17.19 -11.78 0.36
N LEU A 166 16.67 -10.74 -0.30
CA LEU A 166 16.44 -9.46 0.36
C LEU A 166 15.42 -9.66 1.50
N PRO A 167 15.68 -9.12 2.71
CA PRO A 167 14.83 -9.37 3.86
C PRO A 167 13.45 -8.72 3.67
N TYR A 168 12.41 -9.45 4.08
CA TYR A 168 11.03 -8.96 4.11
C TYR A 168 10.69 -8.37 5.48
N GLU A 169 11.27 -7.21 5.76
CA GLU A 169 11.12 -6.54 7.05
C GLU A 169 11.14 -5.01 6.90
N VAL A 170 10.71 -4.33 7.97
CA VAL A 170 11.02 -2.91 8.14
C VAL A 170 12.45 -2.87 8.68
N PRO A 171 13.42 -2.32 7.93
CA PRO A 171 14.82 -2.33 8.34
C PRO A 171 15.02 -1.43 9.57
N ALA A 172 16.16 -1.58 10.23
CA ALA A 172 16.49 -0.74 11.37
C ALA A 172 16.61 0.74 10.92
N PRO A 173 16.30 1.73 11.77
CA PRO A 173 16.32 3.15 11.39
C PRO A 173 17.65 3.63 10.77
N ALA A 174 18.77 2.99 11.12
CA ALA A 174 20.08 3.30 10.55
C ALA A 174 20.20 3.03 9.03
N GLU A 175 19.36 2.17 8.47
CA GLU A 175 19.34 1.82 7.04
C GLU A 175 18.31 2.65 6.24
N TRP A 176 17.53 3.49 6.91
CA TRP A 176 16.49 4.29 6.27
C TRP A 176 17.01 5.39 5.35
N PRO A 177 18.14 6.07 5.60
CA PRO A 177 18.61 7.15 4.72
C PRO A 177 18.72 6.74 3.24
N ASP A 178 19.12 5.50 2.95
CA ASP A 178 19.28 5.01 1.58
C ASP A 178 17.95 4.66 0.88
N ARG A 179 16.83 4.64 1.61
CA ARG A 179 15.53 4.14 1.15
C ARG A 179 14.39 5.11 1.37
N LEU A 180 14.52 6.04 2.32
CA LEU A 180 13.43 6.85 2.83
C LEU A 180 12.79 7.67 1.72
N ASP A 181 13.57 8.29 0.84
CA ASP A 181 13.06 9.04 -0.31
C ASP A 181 12.15 8.19 -1.20
N ALA A 182 12.57 6.96 -1.51
CA ALA A 182 11.79 6.03 -2.34
C ALA A 182 10.52 5.55 -1.60
N VAL A 183 10.60 5.34 -0.28
CA VAL A 183 9.47 4.96 0.57
C VAL A 183 8.45 6.11 0.66
N LEU A 184 8.90 7.35 0.91
CA LEU A 184 8.04 8.54 0.94
C LEU A 184 7.38 8.77 -0.42
N HIS A 185 8.14 8.61 -1.50
CA HIS A 185 7.59 8.68 -2.85
C HIS A 185 6.54 7.61 -3.13
N THR A 186 6.78 6.38 -2.69
CA THR A 186 5.80 5.29 -2.76
C THR A 186 4.51 5.63 -2.03
N ILE A 187 4.59 6.12 -0.79
CA ILE A 187 3.42 6.50 -0.01
C ILE A 187 2.65 7.65 -0.68
N TYR A 188 3.38 8.62 -1.24
CA TYR A 188 2.78 9.70 -2.03
C TYR A 188 2.03 9.17 -3.27
N LEU A 189 2.58 8.19 -3.99
CA LEU A 189 1.92 7.56 -5.14
C LEU A 189 0.66 6.79 -4.72
N ILE A 190 0.70 6.05 -3.60
CA ILE A 190 -0.49 5.37 -3.04
C ILE A 190 -1.59 6.41 -2.75
N PHE A 191 -1.22 7.53 -2.12
CA PHE A 191 -2.18 8.59 -1.83
C PHE A 191 -2.78 9.19 -3.09
N ASN A 192 -1.95 9.52 -4.09
CA ASN A 192 -2.41 10.12 -5.34
C ASN A 192 -3.36 9.21 -6.12
N GLU A 193 -3.05 7.91 -6.19
CA GLU A 193 -3.94 6.92 -6.81
C GLU A 193 -5.29 6.82 -6.09
N GLY A 194 -5.32 7.09 -4.77
CA GLY A 194 -6.56 7.23 -4.03
C GLY A 194 -7.29 8.56 -4.25
N TYR A 195 -6.53 9.64 -4.43
CA TYR A 195 -7.02 11.01 -4.41
C TYR A 195 -7.49 11.54 -5.77
N ASP A 196 -7.01 10.94 -6.85
CA ASP A 196 -7.43 11.18 -8.23
C ASP A 196 -7.27 9.86 -9.00
N ALA A 197 -8.25 8.97 -8.86
CA ALA A 197 -8.13 7.60 -9.34
C ALA A 197 -7.85 7.59 -10.85
N SER A 198 -6.68 7.10 -11.24
CA SER A 198 -6.23 7.08 -12.64
C SER A 198 -7.05 6.11 -13.52
N SER A 199 -7.83 5.23 -12.88
CA SER A 199 -8.73 4.27 -13.54
C SER A 199 -9.95 3.90 -12.67
N GLY A 200 -10.98 3.35 -13.30
CA GLY A 200 -12.19 2.87 -12.64
C GLY A 200 -13.30 3.91 -12.49
N ALA A 201 -14.49 3.47 -12.04
CA ALA A 201 -15.70 4.30 -11.99
C ALA A 201 -15.74 5.27 -10.78
N ALA A 202 -14.91 5.04 -9.76
CA ALA A 202 -14.84 5.88 -8.57
C ALA A 202 -13.68 6.87 -8.68
N LEU A 203 -13.99 8.16 -8.71
CA LEU A 203 -13.01 9.26 -8.80
C LEU A 203 -12.13 9.41 -7.55
N LEU A 204 -12.55 8.83 -6.41
CA LEU A 204 -11.85 8.83 -5.14
C LEU A 204 -11.88 7.43 -4.52
N ARG A 205 -10.70 6.83 -4.29
CA ARG A 205 -10.54 5.58 -3.52
C ARG A 205 -10.05 5.93 -2.11
N ARG A 206 -11.00 6.27 -1.25
CA ARG A 206 -10.73 6.81 0.10
C ARG A 206 -9.87 5.89 0.95
N GLU A 207 -9.98 4.59 0.74
CA GLU A 207 -9.27 3.54 1.45
C GLU A 207 -7.75 3.64 1.22
N LEU A 208 -7.33 3.96 -0.01
CA LEU A 208 -5.91 4.16 -0.34
C LEU A 208 -5.36 5.45 0.28
N CYS A 209 -6.12 6.55 0.25
CA CYS A 209 -5.72 7.80 0.92
C CYS A 209 -5.55 7.59 2.43
N GLN A 210 -6.51 6.90 3.06
CA GLN A 210 -6.45 6.57 4.49
C GLN A 210 -5.26 5.68 4.83
N GLU A 211 -4.98 4.68 4.00
CA GLU A 211 -3.83 3.79 4.20
C GLU A 211 -2.50 4.54 4.03
N ALA A 212 -2.37 5.42 3.04
CA ALA A 212 -1.17 6.24 2.87
C ALA A 212 -0.92 7.16 4.07
N ILE A 213 -1.97 7.80 4.61
CA ILE A 213 -1.88 8.60 5.84
C ILE A 213 -1.48 7.73 7.03
N ARG A 214 -2.06 6.53 7.16
CA ARG A 214 -1.70 5.58 8.23
C ARG A 214 -0.22 5.18 8.15
N LEU A 215 0.26 4.86 6.95
CA LEU A 215 1.67 4.49 6.71
C LEU A 215 2.62 5.65 7.04
N ALA A 216 2.29 6.88 6.64
CA ALA A 216 3.08 8.06 6.97
C ALA A 216 3.12 8.33 8.49
N ARG A 217 2.00 8.13 9.21
CA ARG A 217 1.97 8.20 10.68
C ARG A 217 2.83 7.11 11.32
N LEU A 218 2.76 5.88 10.84
CA LEU A 218 3.57 4.77 11.33
C LEU A 218 5.06 5.02 11.12
N LEU A 219 5.47 5.52 9.95
CA LEU A 219 6.85 5.92 9.70
C LEU A 219 7.31 6.99 10.69
N ARG A 220 6.47 7.98 10.97
CA ARG A 220 6.77 9.05 11.92
C ARG A 220 6.95 8.54 13.35
N GLU A 221 6.15 7.56 13.76
CA GLU A 221 6.27 6.91 15.06
C GLU A 221 7.58 6.12 15.19
N LEU A 222 7.97 5.42 14.12
CA LEU A 222 9.20 4.62 14.09
C LEU A 222 10.47 5.45 13.98
N HIS A 223 10.43 6.54 13.21
CA HIS A 223 11.57 7.43 12.99
C HIS A 223 11.08 8.87 12.74
N PRO A 224 11.03 9.73 13.76
CA PRO A 224 10.68 11.12 13.58
C PRO A 224 11.68 11.84 12.68
N ALA A 225 11.23 12.36 11.53
CA ALA A 225 12.04 13.16 10.61
C ALA A 225 11.21 14.21 9.89
N ALA A 226 11.82 15.36 9.60
CA ALA A 226 11.16 16.48 8.92
C ALA A 226 10.57 16.11 7.55
N ASP A 227 11.21 15.19 6.82
CA ASP A 227 10.75 14.76 5.50
C ASP A 227 9.47 13.92 5.59
N ILE A 228 9.35 13.10 6.64
CA ILE A 228 8.13 12.33 6.94
C ILE A 228 7.01 13.28 7.36
N ASP A 229 7.31 14.26 8.23
CA ASP A 229 6.36 15.28 8.65
C ASP A 229 5.87 16.11 7.45
N GLY A 230 6.78 16.48 6.53
CA GLY A 230 6.47 17.19 5.30
C GLY A 230 5.52 16.41 4.38
N LEU A 231 5.77 15.11 4.18
CA LEU A 231 4.85 14.25 3.42
C LEU A 231 3.50 14.12 4.13
N LEU A 232 3.49 13.77 5.42
CA LEU A 232 2.25 13.60 6.19
C LEU A 232 1.40 14.88 6.15
N ALA A 233 2.03 16.04 6.34
CA ALA A 233 1.38 17.33 6.22
C ALA A 233 0.69 17.51 4.86
N LEU A 234 1.40 17.23 3.77
CA LEU A 234 0.84 17.30 2.42
C LEU A 234 -0.38 16.39 2.27
N LEU A 235 -0.30 15.13 2.72
CA LEU A 235 -1.40 14.18 2.61
C LEU A 235 -2.64 14.64 3.39
N LEU A 236 -2.45 15.11 4.63
CA LEU A 236 -3.54 15.60 5.48
C LEU A 236 -4.23 16.83 4.88
N LEU A 237 -3.44 17.78 4.35
CA LEU A 237 -3.95 18.99 3.72
C LEU A 237 -4.76 18.67 2.46
N HIS A 238 -4.29 17.73 1.64
CA HIS A 238 -5.05 17.26 0.47
C HIS A 238 -6.33 16.55 0.90
N GLN A 239 -6.24 15.64 1.86
CA GLN A 239 -7.36 14.85 2.37
C GLN A 239 -8.43 15.72 3.03
N SER A 240 -8.04 16.83 3.67
CA SER A 240 -8.97 17.76 4.32
C SER A 240 -10.07 18.28 3.38
N ARG A 241 -9.80 18.28 2.07
CA ARG A 241 -10.70 18.78 1.03
C ARG A 241 -11.49 17.69 0.32
N ALA A 242 -11.24 16.41 0.64
CA ALA A 242 -11.78 15.27 -0.12
C ALA A 242 -13.31 15.32 -0.26
N ALA A 243 -14.02 15.75 0.79
CA ALA A 243 -15.48 15.88 0.76
C ALA A 243 -15.97 16.97 -0.21
N ALA A 244 -15.19 18.03 -0.43
CA ALA A 244 -15.59 19.17 -1.27
C ALA A 244 -15.16 19.03 -2.75
N ARG A 245 -14.40 17.96 -3.10
CA ARG A 245 -13.87 17.77 -4.46
C ARG A 245 -14.88 17.25 -5.47
N THR A 246 -15.98 16.65 -5.02
CA THR A 246 -17.01 16.05 -5.88
C THR A 246 -18.35 16.73 -5.69
N GLY A 247 -18.98 17.09 -6.81
CA GLY A 247 -20.32 17.63 -6.87
C GLY A 247 -21.40 16.56 -6.68
N PRO A 248 -22.68 16.95 -6.57
CA PRO A 248 -23.80 16.02 -6.48
C PRO A 248 -23.95 15.09 -7.70
N ASP A 249 -23.43 15.53 -8.85
CA ASP A 249 -23.36 14.79 -10.11
C ASP A 249 -22.12 13.88 -10.21
N GLY A 250 -21.27 13.87 -9.17
CA GLY A 250 -19.99 13.18 -9.15
C GLY A 250 -18.88 13.92 -9.88
N GLY A 251 -19.13 15.09 -10.49
CA GLY A 251 -18.10 15.85 -11.22
C GLY A 251 -17.05 16.48 -10.29
N LEU A 252 -15.84 16.71 -10.82
CA LEU A 252 -14.79 17.41 -10.07
C LEU A 252 -15.14 18.89 -9.89
N VAL A 253 -14.99 19.39 -8.67
CA VAL A 253 -15.18 20.80 -8.31
C VAL A 253 -13.83 21.49 -8.21
N LEU A 254 -13.64 22.55 -9.02
CA LEU A 254 -12.43 23.38 -9.01
C LEU A 254 -12.19 23.97 -7.62
N LEU A 255 -10.92 24.09 -7.22
CA LEU A 255 -10.52 24.55 -5.88
C LEU A 255 -11.24 25.83 -5.42
N GLU A 256 -11.37 26.82 -6.30
CA GLU A 256 -12.04 28.11 -6.01
C GLU A 256 -13.56 28.00 -5.79
N ALA A 257 -14.18 26.96 -6.36
CA ALA A 257 -15.61 26.68 -6.25
C ALA A 257 -15.93 25.66 -5.13
N GLN A 258 -14.92 25.12 -4.45
CA GLN A 258 -15.13 24.16 -3.37
C GLN A 258 -15.76 24.84 -2.14
N ASP A 259 -16.81 24.23 -1.60
CA ASP A 259 -17.40 24.66 -0.34
C ASP A 259 -16.44 24.40 0.83
N ARG A 260 -15.80 25.46 1.31
CA ARG A 260 -14.83 25.44 2.42
C ARG A 260 -15.44 25.12 3.77
N THR A 261 -16.77 25.12 3.91
CA THR A 261 -17.44 24.66 5.14
C THR A 261 -17.39 23.14 5.28
N ARG A 262 -17.20 22.43 4.15
CA ARG A 262 -17.05 20.97 4.10
C ARG A 262 -15.60 20.50 4.26
N TRP A 263 -14.66 21.42 4.47
CA TRP A 263 -13.26 21.07 4.68
C TRP A 263 -13.02 20.64 6.13
N ASP A 264 -12.24 19.58 6.30
CA ASP A 264 -11.90 19.04 7.62
C ASP A 264 -10.89 19.96 8.32
N ARG A 265 -11.37 20.71 9.31
CA ARG A 265 -10.57 21.67 10.07
C ARG A 265 -9.53 21.01 10.96
N ALA A 266 -9.77 19.79 11.43
CA ALA A 266 -8.80 19.06 12.24
C ALA A 266 -7.60 18.64 11.39
N LEU A 267 -7.85 18.10 10.19
CA LEU A 267 -6.79 17.75 9.24
C LEU A 267 -6.00 18.98 8.78
N ILE A 268 -6.66 20.13 8.56
CA ILE A 268 -5.97 21.39 8.21
C ILE A 268 -5.06 21.85 9.34
N ALA A 269 -5.55 21.83 10.58
CA ALA A 269 -4.77 22.27 11.74
C ALA A 269 -3.55 21.36 11.95
N GLU A 270 -3.74 20.05 11.93
CA GLU A 270 -2.66 19.07 12.06
C GLU A 270 -1.64 19.19 10.92
N GLY A 271 -2.11 19.21 9.67
CA GLY A 271 -1.24 19.31 8.50
C GLY A 271 -0.45 20.62 8.45
N THR A 272 -1.07 21.74 8.84
CA THR A 272 -0.38 23.04 8.91
C THR A 272 0.70 23.04 9.98
N ALA A 273 0.41 22.52 11.18
CA ALA A 273 1.38 22.45 12.27
C ALA A 273 2.60 21.58 11.91
N LEU A 274 2.36 20.45 11.24
CA LEU A 274 3.44 19.57 10.75
C LEU A 274 4.27 20.26 9.65
N ALA A 275 3.62 20.93 8.69
CA ALA A 275 4.32 21.65 7.62
C ALA A 275 5.23 22.76 8.18
N GLU A 276 4.73 23.55 9.14
CA GLU A 276 5.49 24.63 9.78
C GLU A 276 6.67 24.09 10.60
N ALA A 277 6.47 22.99 11.34
CA ALA A 277 7.53 22.33 12.11
C ALA A 277 8.63 21.73 11.23
N ALA A 278 8.25 21.11 10.09
CA ALA A 278 9.20 20.59 9.11
C ALA A 278 9.95 21.72 8.37
N PHE A 279 9.25 22.82 8.03
CA PHE A 279 9.85 23.97 7.34
C PHE A 279 10.89 24.69 8.19
N ALA A 280 10.75 24.65 9.52
CA ALA A 280 11.72 25.21 10.47
C ALA A 280 13.04 24.43 10.57
N GLN A 281 13.18 23.27 9.90
CA GLN A 281 14.34 22.39 9.96
C GLN A 281 15.02 22.27 8.57
N PRO A 282 16.05 23.09 8.27
CA PRO A 282 16.80 22.98 7.02
C PRO A 282 17.71 21.74 6.98
N PRO A 283 17.97 21.15 5.79
CA PRO A 283 17.44 21.54 4.48
C PRO A 283 15.96 21.17 4.32
N VAL A 284 15.19 22.05 3.66
CA VAL A 284 13.75 21.84 3.48
C VAL A 284 13.50 20.89 2.31
N ALA A 285 12.86 19.74 2.58
CA ALA A 285 12.51 18.75 1.57
C ALA A 285 11.35 19.18 0.65
N SER A 286 11.26 18.54 -0.52
CA SER A 286 10.26 18.83 -1.55
C SER A 286 8.82 18.71 -1.06
N TYR A 287 8.50 17.67 -0.27
CA TYR A 287 7.15 17.50 0.27
C TYR A 287 6.78 18.59 1.28
N THR A 288 7.73 19.08 2.07
CA THR A 288 7.52 20.20 2.98
C THR A 288 7.18 21.49 2.22
N ILE A 289 7.87 21.77 1.11
CA ILE A 289 7.57 22.92 0.25
C ILE A 289 6.14 22.79 -0.32
N GLN A 290 5.80 21.62 -0.85
CA GLN A 290 4.45 21.35 -1.37
C GLN A 290 3.38 21.49 -0.28
N ALA A 291 3.65 20.99 0.94
CA ALA A 291 2.75 21.11 2.08
C ALA A 291 2.52 22.57 2.48
N MET A 292 3.56 23.41 2.50
CA MET A 292 3.42 24.84 2.79
C MET A 292 2.58 25.59 1.74
N ILE A 293 2.72 25.21 0.46
CA ILE A 293 1.85 25.73 -0.61
C ILE A 293 0.40 25.29 -0.36
N ALA A 294 0.17 24.00 -0.10
CA ALA A 294 -1.17 23.47 0.17
C ALA A 294 -1.80 24.14 1.41
N ALA A 295 -1.01 24.37 2.47
CA ALA A 295 -1.45 25.05 3.69
C ALA A 295 -1.90 26.49 3.41
N THR A 296 -1.19 27.20 2.53
CA THR A 296 -1.58 28.57 2.11
C THR A 296 -2.96 28.60 1.47
N HIS A 297 -3.31 27.58 0.68
CA HIS A 297 -4.64 27.43 0.07
C HIS A 297 -5.71 26.87 1.02
N ALA A 298 -5.29 26.31 2.16
CA ALA A 298 -6.18 25.74 3.17
C ALA A 298 -6.68 26.75 4.22
N ARG A 299 -6.06 27.94 4.28
CA ARG A 299 -6.41 29.05 5.18
C ARG A 299 -7.79 29.66 4.85
#